data_AF-A0A7V3CWU2-F1
#
_entry.id   AF-A0A7V3CWU2-F1
#
_cell.length_a   1.000
_cell.length_b   1.000
_cell.length_c   1.000
_cell.angle_alpha   90.00
_cell.angle_beta   90.00
_cell.angle_gamma   90.00
#
_symmetry.space_group_name_H-M   'P 1'
#
loop_
_entity.id
_entity.type
_entity.pdbx_description
1 polymer ?
#
loop_
_entity_poly.entity_id
_entity_poly.type
_entity_poly.pdbx_seq_one_letter_code
_entity_poly.pdbx_strand_id
1 'polypeptide(L)' 'MLKNSSTIDLGNLEVKKIVVNASGSSVLSNFYAKQFVNTISSKKGVITGSINDKTKIVKTIYGKGSVVLNKL' A
#
# COMPACT_ATOMS: atom_id res chain seq x y z
N MET A 1 -23.39 8.16 -10.15
CA MET A 1 -22.74 7.73 -8.89
C MET A 1 -21.25 8.06 -8.99
N LEU A 2 -20.79 9.14 -8.34
CA LEU A 2 -19.37 9.53 -8.34
C LEU A 2 -18.60 8.55 -7.43
N LYS A 3 -17.61 7.86 -7.99
CA LYS A 3 -16.72 7.00 -7.22
C LYS A 3 -15.66 7.89 -6.58
N ASN A 4 -15.78 8.16 -5.28
CA ASN A 4 -14.72 8.81 -4.52
C ASN A 4 -13.53 7.84 -4.43
N SER A 5 -12.56 8.03 -5.33
CA SER A 5 -11.28 7.33 -5.32
C SER A 5 -10.15 8.31 -5.02
N SER A 6 -9.27 7.93 -4.09
CA SER A 6 -8.09 8.73 -3.73
C SER A 6 -6.82 7.98 -4.13
N THR A 7 -5.93 8.66 -4.84
CA THR A 7 -4.61 8.13 -5.20
C THR A 7 -3.54 8.89 -4.45
N ILE A 8 -2.59 8.17 -3.87
CA ILE A 8 -1.36 8.70 -3.30
C ILE A 8 -0.21 8.04 -4.05
N ASP A 9 0.55 8.83 -4.79
CA ASP A 9 1.79 8.42 -5.43
C ASP A 9 2.95 8.95 -4.58
N LEU A 10 3.82 8.05 -4.10
CA LEU A 10 4.97 8.42 -3.30
C LEU A 10 6.24 8.66 -4.12
N GLY A 11 6.21 8.56 -5.46
CA GLY A 11 7.30 9.01 -6.32
C GLY A 11 8.65 8.34 -6.07
N ASN A 12 8.65 7.05 -5.73
CA ASN A 12 9.80 6.26 -5.28
C ASN A 12 10.39 6.68 -3.93
N LEU A 13 9.56 7.26 -3.05
CA LEU A 13 9.98 7.59 -1.70
C LEU A 13 10.53 6.35 -0.99
N GLU A 14 11.76 6.47 -0.54
CA GLU A 14 12.42 5.47 0.27
C GLU A 14 12.14 5.72 1.74
N VAL A 15 11.52 4.75 2.40
CA VAL A 15 11.14 4.85 3.81
C VAL A 15 11.55 3.63 4.60
N LYS A 16 11.73 3.83 5.90
CA LYS A 16 11.90 2.70 6.82
C LYS A 16 10.59 1.94 6.99
N LYS A 17 9.47 2.65 7.11
CA LYS A 17 8.15 2.07 7.40
C LYS A 17 7.05 2.73 6.58
N ILE A 18 6.11 1.93 6.09
CA ILE A 18 4.84 2.34 5.47
C ILE A 18 3.70 1.88 6.38
N VAL A 19 2.76 2.77 6.69
CA VAL A 19 1.50 2.44 7.35
C VAL A 19 0.35 3.09 6.58
N VAL A 20 -0.62 2.28 6.17
CA VAL A 20 -1.72 2.72 5.32
C VAL A 20 -3.04 2.27 5.92
N ASN A 21 -3.95 3.21 6.13
CA ASN A 21 -5.34 2.91 6.44
C ASN A 21 -6.23 3.54 5.37
N ALA A 22 -6.80 2.69 4.53
CA ALA A 22 -7.64 3.06 3.40
C ALA A 22 -9.09 2.64 3.65
N SER A 23 -9.93 3.61 4.00
CA SER A 23 -11.36 3.40 4.25
C SER A 23 -12.26 3.56 3.00
N GLY A 24 -11.70 4.14 1.93
CA GLY A 24 -12.36 4.39 0.64
C GLY A 24 -11.86 3.47 -0.48
N SER A 25 -12.27 3.75 -1.72
CA SER A 25 -11.54 3.18 -2.87
C SER A 25 -10.22 3.94 -3.01
N SER A 26 -9.07 3.27 -2.94
CA SER A 26 -7.79 3.98 -2.88
C SER A 26 -6.66 3.27 -3.61
N VAL A 27 -5.70 4.05 -4.08
CA VAL A 27 -4.45 3.54 -4.65
C VAL A 27 -3.27 4.17 -3.90
N LEU A 28 -2.33 3.34 -3.43
CA LEU A 28 -1.01 3.78 -2.98
C LEU A 28 0.04 3.17 -3.89
N SER A 29 0.90 3.98 -4.49
CA SER A 29 1.91 3.49 -5.43
C SER A 29 3.30 4.06 -5.19
N ASN A 30 4.29 3.39 -5.78
CA ASN A 30 5.66 3.87 -5.98
C ASN A 30 6.38 4.25 -4.68
N PHE A 31 6.52 3.30 -3.76
CA PHE A 31 7.35 3.44 -2.57
C PHE A 31 8.38 2.33 -2.48
N TYR A 32 9.45 2.55 -1.71
CA TYR A 32 10.35 1.50 -1.28
C TYR A 32 10.41 1.42 0.25
N ALA A 33 10.06 0.27 0.82
CA ALA A 33 10.08 0.06 2.26
C ALA A 33 11.22 -0.88 2.68
N LYS A 34 12.00 -0.47 3.70
CA LYS A 34 13.18 -1.22 4.18
C LYS A 34 12.95 -2.09 5.41
N GLN A 35 11.89 -1.85 6.19
CA GLN A 35 11.71 -2.56 7.46
C GLN A 35 10.29 -3.07 7.63
N PHE A 36 9.29 -2.27 7.29
CA PHE A 36 7.92 -2.59 7.63
C PHE A 36 6.89 -2.01 6.66
N VAL A 37 5.90 -2.81 6.31
CA VAL A 37 4.71 -2.39 5.58
C VAL A 37 3.48 -2.90 6.33
N ASN A 38 2.63 -2.00 6.82
CA ASN A 38 1.31 -2.34 7.37
C ASN A 38 0.21 -1.67 6.56
N THR A 39 -0.75 -2.46 6.10
CA THR A 39 -1.80 -1.99 5.20
C THR A 39 -3.16 -2.52 5.64
N ILE A 40 -4.12 -1.61 5.82
CA ILE A 40 -5.51 -1.90 6.10
C ILE A 40 -6.35 -1.32 4.97
N SER A 41 -7.14 -2.15 4.30
CA SER A 41 -8.07 -1.70 3.25
C SER A 41 -9.47 -2.24 3.50
N SER A 42 -10.45 -1.35 3.65
CA SER A 42 -11.83 -1.74 3.97
C SER A 42 -12.77 -1.81 2.75
N LYS A 43 -12.38 -1.25 1.61
CA LYS A 43 -13.16 -1.27 0.35
C LYS A 43 -12.29 -1.73 -0.83
N LYS A 44 -12.22 -0.96 -1.93
CA LYS A 44 -11.44 -1.31 -3.12
C LYS A 44 -10.08 -0.63 -3.08
N GLY A 45 -9.05 -1.33 -2.58
CA GLY A 45 -7.69 -0.78 -2.42
C GLY A 45 -6.65 -1.48 -3.29
N VAL A 46 -5.76 -0.72 -3.93
CA VAL A 46 -4.55 -1.26 -4.58
C VAL A 46 -3.33 -0.62 -3.94
N ILE A 47 -2.36 -1.43 -3.52
CA ILE A 47 -1.09 -0.95 -2.99
C ILE A 47 0.03 -1.59 -3.80
N THR A 48 0.88 -0.76 -4.38
CA THR A 48 1.97 -1.20 -5.25
C THR A 48 3.27 -0.53 -4.82
N GLY A 49 4.33 -1.30 -4.64
CA GLY A 49 5.62 -0.75 -4.25
C GLY A 49 6.71 -1.81 -4.26
N SER A 50 7.87 -1.41 -3.76
CA SER A 50 9.04 -2.26 -3.61
C SER A 50 9.40 -2.43 -2.15
N ILE A 51 10.03 -3.54 -1.82
CA ILE A 51 10.48 -3.88 -0.48
C ILE A 51 11.83 -4.58 -0.54
N ASN A 52 12.58 -4.55 0.55
CA ASN A 52 13.74 -5.44 0.68
C ASN A 52 13.33 -6.82 1.20
N ASP A 53 14.25 -7.78 1.08
CA ASP A 53 14.03 -9.17 1.54
C ASP A 53 13.74 -9.32 3.03
N LYS A 54 14.17 -8.36 3.84
CA LYS A 54 14.02 -8.37 5.30
C LYS A 54 12.79 -7.61 5.78
N THR A 55 11.98 -7.08 4.86
CA THR A 55 10.82 -6.25 5.20
C THR A 55 9.69 -7.12 5.74
N LYS A 56 9.22 -6.77 6.93
CA LYS A 56 8.04 -7.41 7.52
C LYS A 56 6.78 -6.80 6.92
N ILE A 57 5.85 -7.64 6.51
CA ILE A 57 4.61 -7.23 5.85
C ILE A 57 3.42 -7.70 6.69
N VAL A 58 2.57 -6.75 7.06
CA VAL A 58 1.27 -7.01 7.68
C VAL A 58 0.20 -6.43 6.76
N LYS A 59 -0.77 -7.26 6.38
CA LYS A 59 -1.78 -6.92 5.40
C LYS A 59 -3.13 -7.39 5.87
N THR A 60 -4.06 -6.45 5.97
CA THR A 60 -5.45 -6.70 6.33
C THR A 60 -6.35 -6.10 5.24
N ILE A 61 -7.02 -6.98 4.50
CA ILE A 61 -7.98 -6.57 3.47
C ILE A 61 -9.36 -7.08 3.87
N TYR A 62 -10.26 -6.15 4.19
CA TYR A 62 -11.67 -6.44 4.47
C TYR A 62 -12.57 -6.29 3.21
N GLY A 63 -12.07 -5.66 2.15
CA GLY A 63 -12.80 -5.43 0.89
C GLY A 63 -12.18 -6.08 -0.35
N LYS A 64 -12.53 -5.61 -1.56
CA LYS A 64 -11.96 -6.11 -2.83
C LYS A 64 -10.66 -5.38 -3.15
N GLY A 65 -9.52 -5.82 -2.60
CA GLY A 65 -8.24 -5.14 -2.78
C GLY A 65 -7.05 -6.05 -3.12
N SER A 66 -5.93 -5.45 -3.49
CA SER A 66 -4.68 -6.15 -3.82
C SER A 66 -3.47 -5.38 -3.29
N VAL A 67 -2.44 -6.12 -2.91
CA VAL A 67 -1.13 -5.57 -2.51
C VAL A 67 -0.10 -6.31 -3.34
N VAL A 68 0.64 -5.57 -4.14
CA VAL A 68 1.68 -6.06 -5.04
C VAL A 68 3.00 -5.42 -4.60
N LEU A 69 3.91 -6.24 -4.07
CA LEU A 69 5.20 -5.76 -3.58
C LEU A 69 6.30 -6.50 -4.32
N ASN A 70 7.15 -5.75 -5.01
CA ASN A 70 8.33 -6.31 -5.67
C ASN A 70 9.51 -6.30 -4.72
N LYS A 71 10.24 -7.40 -4.65
CA LYS A 71 11.50 -7.43 -3.92
C LYS A 71 12.60 -6.83 -4.79
N LEU A 72 13.39 -5.92 -4.22
CA LEU A 72 14.58 -5.32 -4.80
C LEU A 72 15.81 -5.64 -3.94
#